data_AF-A0A7W6TNV7-F1
#
_entry.id   AF-A0A7W6TNV7-F1
#
_cell.length_a   1.000
_cell.length_b   1.000
_cell.length_c   1.000
_cell.angle_alpha   90.00
_cell.angle_beta   90.00
_cell.angle_gamma   90.00
#
_symmetry.space_group_name_H-M   'P 1'
#
loop_
_entity.id
_entity.type
_entity.pdbx_description
1 polymer ?
#
loop_
_entity_poly.entity_id
_entity_poly.type
_entity_poly.pdbx_seq_one_letter_code
_entity_poly.pdbx_strand_id
1 'polypeptide(L)' 'MMEQECRIARYRRLEREVTDPLAACLLHGIVEELEAELRKERPDWHGPRD' A
#
# COMPACT_ATOMS: atom_id res chain seq x y z
N MET A 1 -8.64 4.74 6.76
CA MET A 1 -7.66 4.01 7.59
C MET A 1 -7.64 2.52 7.25
N MET A 2 -8.65 1.69 7.58
CA MET A 2 -8.59 0.23 7.33
C MET A 2 -8.63 -0.21 5.85
N GLU A 3 -9.21 0.60 4.96
CA GLU A 3 -9.40 0.20 3.56
C GLU A 3 -8.09 0.13 2.77
N GLN A 4 -7.15 1.05 3.00
CA GLN A 4 -5.82 1.03 2.38
C GLN A 4 -4.97 -0.13 2.87
N GLU A 5 -4.93 -0.37 4.19
CA GLU A 5 -4.19 -1.51 4.76
C GLU A 5 -4.73 -2.85 4.24
N CYS A 6 -6.05 -2.97 4.09
CA CYS A 6 -6.69 -4.15 3.52
C CYS A 6 -6.36 -4.33 2.03
N ARG A 7 -6.28 -3.23 1.27
CA ARG A 7 -5.83 -3.24 -0.13
C ARG A 7 -4.38 -3.69 -0.24
N ILE A 8 -3.47 -3.13 0.57
CA ILE A 8 -2.05 -3.51 0.60
C ILE A 8 -1.91 -5.01 0.92
N ALA A 9 -2.58 -5.49 1.97
CA ALA A 9 -2.55 -6.90 2.34
C ALA A 9 -3.07 -7.81 1.23
N ARG A 10 -4.11 -7.39 0.50
CA ARG A 10 -4.66 -8.13 -0.64
C ARG A 10 -3.67 -8.18 -1.81
N TYR A 11 -3.07 -7.05 -2.20
CA TYR A 11 -2.10 -7.02 -3.30
C TYR A 11 -0.83 -7.79 -2.97
N ARG A 12 -0.36 -7.74 -1.72
CA ARG A 12 0.80 -8.52 -1.27
C ARG A 12 0.56 -10.04 -1.29
N ARG A 13 -0.70 -10.46 -1.07
CA ARG A 13 -1.09 -11.85 -1.24
C ARG A 13 -1.12 -12.23 -2.73
N LEU A 14 -1.66 -11.35 -3.56
CA LEU A 14 -1.70 -11.51 -5.01
C LEU A 14 -0.30 -11.62 -5.63
N GLU A 15 0.68 -10.87 -5.11
CA GLU A 15 2.10 -10.93 -5.51
C GLU A 15 2.69 -12.35 -5.35
N ARG A 16 2.25 -13.10 -4.33
CA ARG A 16 2.68 -14.49 -4.09
C ARG A 16 1.90 -15.53 -4.88
N GLU A 17 0.67 -15.20 -5.28
CA GLU A 17 -0.19 -16.09 -6.05
C GLU A 17 0.07 -15.95 -7.56
N VAL A 18 0.60 -14.81 -8.01
CA VAL A 18 0.94 -14.60 -9.41
C VAL A 18 2.25 -15.31 -9.76
N THR A 19 2.21 -16.11 -10.82
CA THR A 19 3.38 -16.83 -11.34
C THR A 19 4.12 -16.02 -12.40
N ASP A 20 3.49 -14.96 -12.90
CA ASP A 20 4.09 -14.06 -13.88
C ASP A 20 5.02 -13.03 -13.18
N PRO A 21 6.32 -13.01 -13.54
CA PRO A 21 7.29 -12.15 -12.87
C PRO A 21 7.09 -10.66 -13.15
N LEU A 22 6.49 -10.31 -14.31
CA LEU A 22 6.16 -8.92 -14.63
C LEU A 22 5.00 -8.44 -13.77
N ALA A 23 3.96 -9.26 -13.61
CA ALA A 23 2.82 -8.97 -12.76
C ALA A 23 3.22 -8.85 -11.29
N ALA A 24 4.14 -9.69 -10.80
CA ALA A 24 4.70 -9.55 -9.45
C ALA A 24 5.41 -8.19 -9.27
N CYS A 25 6.22 -7.77 -10.26
CA CYS A 25 6.91 -6.48 -10.24
C CYS A 25 5.93 -5.29 -10.26
N LEU A 26 4.87 -5.37 -11.07
CA LEU A 26 3.82 -4.34 -11.11
C LEU A 26 3.05 -4.26 -9.79
N LEU A 27 2.71 -5.40 -9.19
CA LEU A 27 2.05 -5.46 -7.88
C LEU A 27 2.92 -4.87 -6.79
N HIS A 28 4.23 -5.12 -6.83
CA HIS A 28 5.19 -4.54 -5.91
C HIS A 28 5.17 -3.01 -5.95
N GLY A 29 5.24 -2.44 -7.16
CA GLY A 29 5.18 -0.98 -7.34
C GLY A 29 3.87 -0.37 -6.84
N ILE A 30 2.73 -1.03 -7.08
CA ILE A 30 1.42 -0.59 -6.58
C ILE A 30 1.38 -0.63 -5.04
N VAL A 31 1.94 -1.68 -4.43
CA VAL A 31 2.02 -1.81 -2.96
C VAL A 31 2.91 -0.71 -2.36
N GLU A 32 4.07 -0.43 -2.96
CA GLU A 32 4.96 0.64 -2.51
C GLU A 32 4.29 2.02 -2.58
N GLU A 33 3.58 2.33 -3.66
CA GLU A 33 2.80 3.58 -3.77
C GLU A 33 1.73 3.66 -2.68
N LEU A 34 0.94 2.59 -2.49
CA LEU A 34 -0.13 2.56 -1.48
C LEU A 34 0.43 2.68 -0.05
N GLU A 35 1.57 2.06 0.24
CA GLU A 35 2.25 2.19 1.53
C GLU A 35 2.79 3.61 1.75
N ALA A 36 3.32 4.25 0.71
CA ALA A 36 3.78 5.63 0.76
C ALA A 36 2.62 6.61 0.98
N GLU A 37 1.50 6.42 0.30
CA GLU A 37 0.27 7.20 0.52
C GLU A 37 -0.28 6.98 1.92
N LEU A 38 -0.39 5.73 2.38
CA LEU A 38 -0.85 5.41 3.74
C LEU A 38 0.07 6.04 4.80
N ARG A 39 1.38 6.06 4.58
CA ARG A 39 2.35 6.70 5.49
C ARG A 39 2.23 8.22 5.47
N LYS A 40 1.87 8.80 4.32
CA LYS A 40 1.63 10.24 4.15
C LYS A 40 0.27 10.68 4.70
N GLU A 41 -0.72 9.79 4.69
CA GLU A 41 -2.05 9.92 5.34
C GLU A 41 -2.04 9.54 6.83
N ARG A 42 -0.99 8.85 7.29
CA ARG A 42 -0.60 8.73 8.70
C ARG A 42 0.51 9.74 9.07
N PRO A 43 0.40 11.06 8.83
CA PRO A 43 1.07 11.94 9.74
C PRO A 43 0.37 11.67 11.08
N ASP A 44 1.13 11.28 12.09
CA ASP A 44 0.70 11.46 13.46
C ASP A 44 -0.06 12.78 13.55
N TRP A 45 -1.27 12.73 14.11
CA TRP A 45 -2.19 13.85 14.28
C TRP A 45 -1.43 15.12 14.73
N HIS A 46 -0.95 15.91 13.79
CA HIS A 46 -0.59 17.28 14.06
C HIS A 46 -1.85 18.07 13.79
N GLY A 47 -2.65 18.18 14.85
CA GLY A 47 -3.83 19.02 14.92
C GLY A 47 -3.55 20.44 14.43
N PRO A 48 -4.60 21.26 14.29
CA PRO A 48 -4.51 22.56 13.66
C PRO A 48 -3.41 23.37 14.35
N ARG A 49 -2.34 23.67 13.61
CA ARG A 49 -1.36 24.65 14.05
C ARG A 49 -1.95 26.00 13.68
N ASP A 50 -2.37 26.69 14.75
CA ASP A 50 -2.72 28.11 14.87
C ASP A 50 -1.98 29.01 13.88
#